data_AF-B1BW18-F1
#
_entry.id   AF-B1BW18-F1
#
_cell.length_a   1.000
_cell.length_b   1.000
_cell.length_c   1.000
_cell.angle_alpha   90.00
_cell.angle_beta   90.00
_cell.angle_gamma   90.00
#
_symmetry.space_group_name_H-M   'P 1'
#
loop_
_entity.id
_entity.type
_entity.pdbx_description
1 polymer ?
#
loop_
_entity_poly.entity_id
_entity_poly.type
_entity_poly.pdbx_seq_one_letter_code
_entity_poly.pdbx_strand_id
1 'polypeptide(L)' 'MEKFKITINEVVNFNHEMTVEAKSESELDMVLDKIEQEANHRDDIDSILEEHGIKMLDFKEDESGEVKIEVPDLWEVN' A
#
# COMPACT_ATOMS: atom_id res chain seq x y z
N MET A 1 -13.78 -32.61 24.08
CA MET A 1 -13.11 -31.34 23.76
C MET A 1 -13.94 -30.70 22.68
N GLU A 2 -14.39 -29.48 22.91
CA GLU A 2 -15.16 -28.69 21.95
C GLU A 2 -14.21 -28.08 20.91
N LYS A 3 -14.69 -27.85 19.70
CA LYS A 3 -13.94 -27.18 18.63
C LYS A 3 -14.55 -25.81 18.41
N PHE A 4 -13.74 -24.84 17.98
CA PHE A 4 -14.22 -23.49 17.69
C PHE A 4 -13.63 -23.01 16.36
N LYS A 5 -14.37 -22.15 15.66
CA LYS A 5 -13.93 -21.43 14.47
C LYS A 5 -13.92 -19.94 14.81
N ILE A 6 -12.80 -19.27 14.51
CA ILE A 6 -12.67 -17.81 14.60
C ILE A 6 -12.35 -17.24 13.22
N THR A 7 -12.82 -16.02 12.97
CA THR A 7 -12.44 -15.22 11.80
C THR A 7 -11.63 -14.03 12.30
N ILE A 8 -10.50 -13.75 11.65
CA ILE A 8 -9.65 -12.60 11.94
C ILE A 8 -9.46 -11.82 10.65
N ASN A 9 -9.74 -10.52 10.68
CA ASN A 9 -9.42 -9.57 9.63
C ASN A 9 -8.20 -8.76 10.09
N GLU A 10 -7.14 -8.80 9.31
CA GLU A 10 -5.93 -8.02 9.56
C GLU A 10 -5.75 -7.02 8.42
N VAL A 11 -5.66 -5.75 8.77
CA VAL A 11 -5.34 -4.66 7.84
C VAL A 11 -3.98 -4.10 8.24
N VAL A 12 -3.05 -4.08 7.29
CA VAL A 12 -1.71 -3.52 7.48
C VAL A 12 -1.58 -2.29 6.58
N ASN A 13 -1.32 -1.14 7.19
CA ASN A 13 -1.08 0.11 6.48
C ASN A 13 0.42 0.40 6.48
N PHE A 14 1.02 0.60 5.30
CA PHE A 14 2.42 1.00 5.17
C PHE A 14 2.49 2.45 4.73
N ASN A 15 3.22 3.28 5.48
CA ASN A 15 3.39 4.70 5.20
C ASN A 15 4.77 4.98 4.60
N HIS A 16 5.01 4.48 3.38
CA HIS A 16 6.27 4.74 2.68
C HIS A 16 6.39 6.22 2.30
N GLU A 17 7.60 6.77 2.42
CA GLU A 17 7.91 8.13 1.99
C GLU A 17 8.83 8.08 0.78
N MET A 18 8.56 8.90 -0.24
CA MET A 18 9.41 9.01 -1.43
C MET A 18 9.68 10.46 -1.80
N THR A 19 10.90 10.73 -2.23
CA THR A 19 11.30 12.00 -2.82
C THR A 19 11.49 11.79 -4.32
N VAL A 20 10.79 12.58 -5.13
CA VAL A 20 10.85 12.50 -6.60
C VAL A 20 11.18 13.85 -7.22
N GLU A 21 11.78 13.82 -8.41
CA GLU A 21 12.04 14.98 -9.26
C GLU A 21 11.13 14.90 -10.49
N ALA A 22 10.30 15.94 -10.67
CA ALA A 22 9.37 16.08 -11.80
C ALA A 22 9.54 17.47 -12.44
N LYS A 23 9.14 17.62 -13.70
CA LYS A 23 9.28 18.91 -14.42
C LYS A 23 8.26 19.94 -13.96
N SER A 24 7.11 19.49 -13.47
CA SER A 24 6.07 20.34 -12.91
C SER A 24 5.17 19.57 -11.94
N GLU A 25 4.55 20.30 -11.01
CA GLU A 25 3.56 19.76 -10.08
C GLU A 25 2.36 19.14 -10.80
N SER A 26 1.86 19.79 -11.86
CA SER A 26 0.72 19.28 -12.63
C SER A 26 1.01 17.96 -13.35
N GLU A 27 2.25 17.71 -13.78
CA GLU A 27 2.66 16.43 -14.35
C GLU A 27 2.69 15.34 -13.28
N LEU A 28 3.24 15.66 -12.11
CA LEU A 28 3.27 14.74 -10.97
C LEU A 28 1.85 14.36 -10.53
N ASP A 29 0.95 15.33 -10.39
CA ASP A 29 -0.45 15.13 -9.98
C ASP A 29 -1.18 14.11 -10.88
N MET A 30 -1.07 14.27 -12.21
CA MET A 30 -1.65 13.31 -13.16
C MET A 30 -1.07 11.89 -13.02
N VAL A 31 0.20 11.77 -12.65
CA VAL A 31 0.85 10.47 -12.47
C VAL A 31 0.44 9.84 -11.13
N LEU A 32 0.24 10.64 -10.08
CA LEU A 32 -0.29 10.17 -8.80
C LEU A 32 -1.71 9.61 -8.96
N ASP A 33 -2.59 10.32 -9.68
CA ASP A 33 -3.93 9.81 -10.02
C ASP A 33 -3.88 8.46 -10.74
N LYS A 34 -2.89 8.28 -11.63
CA LYS A 34 -2.69 7.02 -12.36
C LYS A 34 -2.20 5.90 -11.44
N ILE A 35 -1.28 6.21 -10.52
CA ILE A 35 -0.81 5.25 -9.50
C ILE A 35 -1.99 4.76 -8.66
N GLU A 36 -2.89 5.63 -8.21
CA GLU A 36 -4.08 5.24 -7.43
C GLU A 36 -5.02 4.30 -8.19
N GLN A 37 -5.07 4.40 -9.52
CA GLN A 37 -5.97 3.60 -10.35
C GLN A 37 -5.36 2.28 -10.83
N GLU A 38 -4.05 2.26 -11.05
CA GLU A 38 -3.38 1.16 -11.77
C GLU A 38 -2.41 0.34 -10.90
N ALA A 39 -1.81 0.93 -9.86
CA ALA A 39 -0.81 0.25 -9.06
C ALA A 39 -1.45 -0.77 -8.10
N ASN A 40 -1.00 -2.02 -8.16
CA ASN A 40 -1.41 -3.07 -7.22
C ASN A 40 -0.29 -3.41 -6.23
N HIS A 41 0.95 -3.13 -6.64
CA HIS A 41 2.15 -3.39 -5.86
C HIS A 41 3.09 -2.18 -5.93
N ARG A 42 3.98 -2.10 -4.93
CA ARG A 42 4.97 -1.04 -4.84
C ARG A 42 5.86 -0.92 -6.10
N ASP A 43 6.20 -2.05 -6.72
CA ASP A 43 7.04 -2.04 -7.93
C ASP A 43 6.32 -1.48 -9.17
N ASP A 44 4.98 -1.46 -9.17
CA ASP A 44 4.19 -0.80 -10.22
C ASP A 44 4.38 0.72 -10.14
N ILE A 45 4.53 1.27 -8.92
CA ILE A 45 4.74 2.71 -8.69
C ILE A 45 6.04 3.17 -9.34
N ASP A 46 7.14 2.45 -9.10
CA ASP A 46 8.46 2.76 -9.69
C ASP A 46 8.39 2.77 -11.22
N SER A 47 7.72 1.75 -11.80
CA SER A 47 7.54 1.62 -13.25
C SER A 47 6.73 2.78 -13.83
N ILE A 48 5.61 3.14 -13.19
CA ILE A 48 4.75 4.24 -13.62
C ILE A 48 5.51 5.58 -13.55
N LEU A 49 6.28 5.83 -12.50
CA LEU A 49 7.08 7.05 -12.37
C LEU A 49 8.13 7.15 -13.50
N GLU A 50 8.86 6.07 -13.76
CA GLU A 50 9.89 6.05 -14.80
C GLU A 50 9.30 6.26 -16.21
N GLU A 51 8.17 5.62 -16.53
CA GLU A 51 7.47 5.77 -17.81
C GLU A 51 7.08 7.24 -18.12
N HIS A 52 6.80 8.03 -17.09
CA HIS A 52 6.44 9.44 -17.22
C HIS A 52 7.65 10.38 -17.02
N GLY A 53 8.86 9.81 -16.94
CA GLY A 53 10.10 10.57 -16.80
C GLY A 53 10.24 11.28 -15.46
N ILE A 54 9.55 10.79 -14.42
CA ILE A 54 9.71 11.23 -13.04
C ILE A 54 10.82 10.42 -12.42
N LYS A 55 11.81 11.10 -11.85
CA LYS A 55 12.99 10.47 -11.29
C LYS A 55 12.84 10.31 -9.78
N MET A 56 12.89 9.07 -9.28
CA MET A 56 12.99 8.83 -7.84
C MET A 56 14.39 9.20 -7.33
N LEU A 57 14.45 9.97 -6.25
CA LEU A 57 15.68 10.43 -5.60
C LEU A 57 15.98 9.66 -4.31
N ASP A 58 14.94 9.44 -3.50
CA ASP A 58 15.03 8.74 -2.22
C ASP A 58 13.74 7.99 -1.93
N PHE A 59 13.86 6.85 -1.25
CA PHE A 59 12.74 6.05 -0.82
C PHE A 59 12.99 5.53 0.59
N LYS A 60 12.06 5.81 1.49
CA LYS A 60 12.08 5.36 2.87
C LYS A 60 10.92 4.41 3.08
N GLU A 61 11.28 3.14 3.21
CA GLU A 61 10.32 2.07 3.42
C GLU A 61 9.84 2.05 4.88
N ASP A 62 8.52 2.08 5.09
CA ASP A 62 7.92 1.66 6.35
C ASP A 62 7.92 0.13 6.43
N GLU A 63 8.88 -0.44 7.17
CA GLU A 63 9.00 -1.89 7.37
C GLU A 63 8.08 -2.41 8.49
N SER A 64 7.60 -1.51 9.35
CA SER A 64 6.86 -1.89 10.56
C SER A 64 5.36 -2.00 10.29
N GLY A 65 4.83 -1.06 9.50
CA GLY A 65 3.41 -0.95 9.21
C GLY A 65 2.56 -0.67 10.46
N GLU A 66 1.46 0.03 10.28
CA GLU A 66 0.42 0.09 11.29
C GLU A 66 -0.56 -1.07 11.09
N VAL A 67 -0.64 -1.97 12.08
CA VAL A 67 -1.48 -3.17 12.00
C VAL A 67 -2.76 -2.96 12.81
N LYS A 68 -3.92 -3.17 12.15
CA LYS A 68 -5.23 -3.21 12.78
C LYS A 68 -5.80 -4.62 12.67
N ILE A 69 -6.05 -5.25 13.81
CA ILE A 69 -6.66 -6.58 13.90
C ILE A 69 -8.10 -6.45 14.38
N GLU A 70 -9.02 -6.99 13.60
CA GLU A 70 -10.44 -7.12 13.95
C GLU A 70 -10.81 -8.60 14.00
N VAL A 71 -11.49 -9.01 15.07
CA VAL A 71 -11.98 -10.40 15.24
C VAL A 71 -13.50 -10.35 15.21
N PRO A 72 -14.12 -10.37 14.02
CA PRO A 72 -15.57 -10.16 13.91
C PRO A 72 -16.39 -11.33 14.48
N ASP A 73 -15.86 -12.55 14.42
CA ASP A 73 -16.68 -13.74 14.61
C ASP A 73 -15.97 -14.86 15.40
N LEU A 74 -16.73 -15.54 16.26
CA LEU A 74 -16.36 -16.75 16.98
C LEU A 74 -17.57 -17.69 17.07
N TRP A 75 -17.37 -18.97 16.77
CA TRP A 75 -18.42 -19.99 16.77
C TRP A 75 -17.91 -21.32 17.32
N GLU A 76 -18.73 -22.07 18.04
CA GLU A 76 -18.47 -23.46 18.40
C GLU A 76 -18.79 -24.39 17.21
N VAL A 77 -17.97 -25.42 17.02
CA VAL A 77 -18.07 -26.42 15.97
C VAL A 77 -18.34 -27.76 16.63
N ASN A 78 -19.53 -28.32 16.38
CA ASN A 78 -19.93 -29.66 16.81
C ASN A 78 -19.09 -30.76 16.14
#